data_AF-A0A961PBL0-F1
#
_entry.id   AF-A0A961PBL0-F1
#
_cell.length_a   1.000
_cell.length_b   1.000
_cell.length_c   1.000
_cell.angle_alpha   90.00
_cell.angle_beta   90.00
_cell.angle_gamma   90.00
#
_symmetry.space_group_name_H-M   'P 1'
#
loop_
_entity.id
_entity.type
_entity.pdbx_description
1 polymer ?
#
loop_
_entity_poly.entity_id
_entity_poly.type
_entity_poly.pdbx_seq_one_letter_code
_entity_poly.pdbx_strand_id
1 'polypeptide(L)' 'MFNKMHMIQYPTGRWGFVGKVHEQLVGKSWETENTARLAAKFVEQRFGGLPVSSTIRRATA' A
#
# COMPACT_ATOMS: atom_id res chain seq x y z
N MET A 1 4.05 0.28 -16.75
CA MET A 1 4.91 0.55 -15.57
C MET A 1 4.10 1.34 -14.54
N PHE A 2 3.80 0.76 -13.37
CA PHE A 2 3.13 1.49 -12.29
C PHE A 2 4.14 2.42 -11.59
N ASN A 3 4.19 3.69 -11.99
CA ASN A 3 5.09 4.69 -11.39
C ASN A 3 4.67 5.17 -9.99
N LYS A 4 3.61 4.60 -9.42
CA LYS A 4 3.04 4.99 -8.13
C LYS A 4 2.69 3.76 -7.29
N MET A 5 2.75 3.93 -5.98
CA MET A 5 2.24 2.97 -5.01
C MET A 5 0.74 3.16 -4.87
N HIS A 6 -0.02 2.07 -4.96
CA HIS A 6 -1.47 2.05 -4.82
C HIS A 6 -1.85 1.16 -3.64
N MET A 7 -2.83 1.61 -2.87
CA MET A 7 -3.43 0.80 -1.82
C MET A 7 -4.61 0.01 -2.39
N ILE A 8 -4.71 -1.26 -2.05
CA ILE A 8 -5.78 -2.14 -2.50
C ILE A 8 -6.36 -2.93 -1.33
N GLN A 9 -7.64 -3.30 -1.46
CA GLN A 9 -8.25 -4.29 -0.59
C GLN A 9 -8.24 -5.64 -1.31
N TYR A 10 -7.64 -6.65 -0.67
CA TYR A 10 -7.62 -8.03 -1.15
C TYR A 10 -9.00 -8.70 -0.94
N PRO A 11 -9.30 -9.78 -1.69
CA PRO A 11 -10.52 -10.56 -1.49
C PRO A 11 -10.69 -11.13 -0.08
N THR A 12 -9.58 -11.30 0.65
CA THR A 12 -9.55 -11.73 2.06
C THR A 12 -10.03 -10.65 3.04
N GLY A 13 -10.37 -9.45 2.56
CA GLY A 13 -10.73 -8.29 3.38
C GLY A 13 -9.53 -7.50 3.91
N ARG A 14 -8.31 -8.05 3.80
CA ARG A 14 -7.06 -7.38 4.19
C ARG A 14 -6.66 -6.31 3.18
N TRP A 15 -5.91 -5.33 3.65
CA TRP A 15 -5.37 -4.21 2.88
C TRP A 15 -3.91 -4.46 2.51
N GLY A 16 -3.49 -4.02 1.33
CA GLY A 16 -2.11 -4.15 0.87
C GLY A 16 -1.74 -3.09 -0.15
N PHE A 17 -0.53 -3.20 -0.69
CA PHE A 17 0.01 -2.26 -1.68
C PHE A 17 0.46 -2.96 -2.95
N VAL A 18 0.24 -2.30 -4.09
CA VAL A 18 0.67 -2.76 -5.42
C VAL A 18 1.32 -1.62 -6.21
N GLY A 19 2.05 -1.97 -7.27
CA GLY A 19 2.81 -1.04 -8.08
C GLY A 19 4.26 -0.91 -7.61
N LYS A 20 4.81 0.31 -7.59
CA LYS A 20 6.17 0.58 -7.09
C LYS A 20 6.16 0.70 -5.57
N VAL A 21 6.15 -0.45 -4.90
CA VAL A 21 6.06 -0.58 -3.45
C VAL A 21 7.47 -0.66 -2.86
N HIS A 22 7.70 0.02 -1.74
CA HIS A 22 8.95 -0.09 -0.99
C HIS A 22 9.13 -1.49 -0.41
N GLU A 23 10.35 -2.04 -0.37
CA GLU A 23 10.64 -3.40 0.12
C GLU A 23 10.03 -3.71 1.50
N GLN A 24 9.94 -2.70 2.36
CA GLN A 24 9.35 -2.79 3.70
C GLN A 24 7.84 -3.06 3.71
N LEU A 25 7.14 -2.84 2.59
CA LEU A 25 5.70 -3.01 2.44
C LEU A 25 5.34 -4.14 1.46
N VAL A 26 6.31 -4.62 0.67
CA VAL A 26 6.11 -5.73 -0.27
C VAL A 26 5.72 -6.99 0.50
N GLY A 27 4.66 -7.67 0.04
CA GLY A 27 4.17 -8.91 0.64
C GLY A 27 3.46 -8.73 2.00
N LYS A 28 3.39 -7.51 2.53
CA LYS A 28 2.68 -7.23 3.78
C LYS A 28 1.20 -6.93 3.52
N SER A 29 0.37 -7.33 4.48
CA SER A 29 -1.06 -7.03 4.48
C SER A 29 -1.55 -6.69 5.88
N TRP A 30 -2.50 -5.77 5.95
CA TRP A 30 -3.05 -5.20 7.18
C TRP A 30 -4.54 -5.50 7.30
N GLU A 31 -5.06 -5.63 8.51
CA GLU A 31 -6.48 -5.92 8.72
C GLU A 31 -7.38 -4.71 8.43
N THR A 32 -6.88 -3.50 8.66
CA THR A 32 -7.64 -2.25 8.44
C THR A 32 -6.93 -1.33 7.46
N GLU A 33 -7.71 -0.51 6.77
CA GLU A 33 -7.21 0.54 5.87
C GLU A 33 -6.30 1.52 6.62
N ASN A 34 -6.67 1.88 7.85
CA ASN A 34 -5.95 2.88 8.63
C ASN A 34 -4.54 2.39 9.00
N THR A 35 -4.39 1.12 9.38
CA THR A 35 -3.07 0.54 9.67
C THR A 35 -2.20 0.48 8.42
N ALA A 36 -2.78 0.14 7.25
CA ALA A 36 -2.05 0.19 5.99
C ALA A 36 -1.56 1.61 5.68
N ARG A 37 -2.44 2.62 5.77
CA ARG A 37 -2.09 4.03 5.56
C ARG A 37 -0.97 4.50 6.48
N LEU A 38 -1.00 4.12 7.75
CA LEU A 38 0.05 4.46 8.72
C LEU A 38 1.40 3.84 8.34
N ALA A 39 1.42 2.56 7.96
CA ALA A 39 2.63 1.89 7.51
C ALA A 39 3.22 2.56 6.27
N ALA A 40 2.35 2.96 5.34
CA ALA A 40 2.73 3.66 4.12
C ALA A 40 3.37 5.02 4.41
N LYS A 41 2.73 5.83 5.28
CA LYS A 41 3.28 7.12 5.75
C LYS A 41 4.60 6.97 6.50
N PHE A 42 4.73 5.94 7.34
CA PHE A 42 5.97 5.67 8.08
C PHE A 42 7.12 5.42 7.11
N VAL A 43 6.89 4.63 6.07
CA VAL A 43 7.91 4.33 5.06
C VAL A 43 8.24 5.55 4.20
N GLU A 44 7.23 6.34 3.83
CA GLU A 44 7.41 7.62 3.14
C GLU A 44 8.32 8.57 3.95
N GLN A 45 8.03 8.77 5.24
CA GLN A 45 8.78 9.66 6.12
C GLN A 45 10.19 9.17 6.45
N ARG A 46 10.37 7.87 6.71
CA ARG A 46 11.63 7.33 7.25
C ARG A 46 12.65 7.02 6.16
N PHE A 47 12.21 6.66 4.96
CA PHE A 47 13.10 6.21 3.88
C PHE A 47 13.06 7.13 2.65
N GLY A 48 12.32 8.24 2.70
CA GLY A 48 12.13 9.11 1.54
C GLY A 48 11.35 8.40 0.42
N GLY A 49 10.36 7.59 0.79
CA GLY A 49 9.59 6.73 -0.12
C GLY A 49 8.67 7.51 -1.06
N LEU A 50 8.23 6.84 -2.14
CA LEU A 50 7.28 7.40 -3.10
C LEU A 50 5.95 7.77 -2.41
N PRO A 51 5.32 8.91 -2.77
CA PRO A 51 4.04 9.29 -2.20
C PRO A 51 2.98 8.23 -2.50
N VAL A 52 2.27 7.82 -1.46
CA VAL A 52 1.18 6.85 -1.57
C VAL A 52 0.04 7.51 -2.36
N SER A 53 -0.21 7.02 -3.58
CA SER A 53 -1.39 7.46 -4.31
C SER A 53 -2.60 6.91 -3.58
N SER A 54 -3.41 7.79 -2.99
CA SER A 54 -4.66 7.48 -2.25
C SER A 54 -5.74 6.84 -3.12
N THR A 55 -5.42 6.46 -4.35
CA THR A 55 -6.28 5.73 -5.26
C THR A 55 -6.44 4.30 -4.76
N ILE A 56 -7.51 4.07 -4.00
CA ILE A 56 -7.96 2.75 -3.59
C ILE A 56 -8.47 2.04 -4.85
N ARG A 57 -7.80 0.95 -5.25
CA ARG A 57 -8.34 0.05 -6.29
C ARG A 57 -8.80 -1.23 -5.61
N ARG A 58 -10.04 -1.63 -5.84
CA ARG A 58 -10.53 -2.94 -5.39
C ARG A 58 -9.80 -3.99 -6.22
N ALA A 59 -9.16 -4.97 -5.59
CA ALA A 59 -8.59 -6.09 -6.32
C ALA A 59 -9.76 -6.93 -6.86
N THR A 60 -10.10 -6.76 -8.15
CA THR A 60 -10.98 -7.69 -8.84
C THR A 60 -10.19 -8.98 -9.08
N ALA A 61 -10.73 -10.09 -8.57
CA ALA A 61 -10.22 -11.43 -8.76
C ALA A 61 -10.18 -11.83 -10.25
#